data_AF-A0AA35T7V5-F1
#
_entry.id   AF-A0AA35T7V5-F1
#
_cell.length_a   1.000
_cell.length_b   1.000
_cell.length_c   1.000
_cell.angle_alpha   90.00
_cell.angle_beta   90.00
_cell.angle_gamma   90.00
#
_symmetry.space_group_name_H-M   'P 1'
#
loop_
_entity.id
_entity.type
_entity.pdbx_description
1 polymer ?
#
loop_
_entity_poly.entity_id
_entity_poly.type
_entity_poly.pdbx_seq_one_letter_code
_entity_poly.pdbx_strand_id
1 'polypeptide(L)' 'MFAHGNVVILESHASGKTLRSYHGTAEGIGGRGIHAQWKVNVRGFGVIALQNQHTPSHWLAIRDGATIANV' A
#
# COMPACT_ATOMS: atom_id res chain seq x y z
N MET A 1 -8.41 14.66 -7.07
CA MET A 1 -9.28 13.50 -6.76
C MET A 1 -8.59 12.25 -7.29
N PHE A 2 -8.50 11.18 -6.50
CA PHE A 2 -7.96 9.92 -7.04
C PHE A 2 -8.99 9.25 -7.94
N ALA A 3 -8.61 8.91 -9.18
CA ALA A 3 -9.46 8.12 -10.05
C ALA A 3 -9.29 6.64 -9.75
N HIS A 4 -10.38 5.87 -9.85
CA HIS A 4 -10.32 4.42 -9.76
C HIS A 4 -9.37 3.88 -10.84
N GLY A 5 -8.47 2.97 -10.45
CA GLY A 5 -7.48 2.38 -11.35
C GLY A 5 -6.17 3.15 -11.47
N ASN A 6 -6.07 4.39 -10.95
CA ASN A 6 -4.80 5.11 -10.92
C ASN A 6 -3.75 4.33 -10.13
N VAL A 7 -2.51 4.33 -10.62
CA VAL A 7 -1.36 3.80 -9.89
C VAL A 7 -0.61 4.96 -9.25
N VAL A 8 -0.37 4.87 -7.95
CA VAL A 8 0.31 5.90 -7.16
C VAL A 8 1.53 5.31 -6.45
N ILE A 9 2.48 6.18 -6.14
CA ILE A 9 3.59 5.91 -5.22
C ILE A 9 3.42 6.85 -4.05
N LEU A 10 3.45 6.31 -2.83
CA LEU A 10 3.36 7.09 -1.60
C LEU A 10 4.77 7.33 -1.08
N GLU A 11 5.21 8.59 -1.07
CA GLU A 11 6.54 9.01 -0.61
C GLU A 11 6.42 9.72 0.74
N SER A 12 7.25 9.32 1.70
CA SER A 12 7.34 9.95 3.01
C SER A 12 8.09 11.27 2.90
N HIS A 13 7.44 12.38 3.23
CA HIS A 13 8.09 13.70 3.27
C HIS A 13 9.24 13.78 4.30
N ALA A 14 9.22 12.97 5.35
CA ALA A 14 10.24 13.00 6.40
C ALA A 14 11.55 12.30 5.97
N SER A 15 11.47 11.29 5.10
CA SER A 15 12.63 10.43 4.75
C SER A 15 12.93 10.37 3.25
N GLY A 16 12.03 10.85 2.39
CA GLY A 16 12.08 10.66 0.94
C GLY A 16 11.90 9.20 0.49
N LYS A 17 11.60 8.28 1.41
CA LYS A 17 11.41 6.85 1.10
C LYS A 17 9.98 6.56 0.71
N THR A 18 9.79 5.51 -0.08
CA THR A 18 8.47 5.10 -0.56
C THR A 18 7.88 3.99 0.29
N LEU A 19 6.56 4.01 0.47
CA LEU A 19 5.81 2.88 1.01
C LEU A 19 5.78 1.76 -0.03
N ARG A 20 6.29 0.58 0.34
CA ARG A 20 6.25 -0.63 -0.48
C ARG A 20 5.64 -1.81 0.27
N SER A 21 5.09 -2.76 -0.48
CA SER A 21 4.75 -4.10 0.01
C SER A 21 5.80 -5.10 -0.48
N TYR A 22 6.52 -5.71 0.44
CA TYR A 22 7.53 -6.73 0.13
C TYR A 22 7.36 -7.91 1.10
N HIS A 23 7.27 -9.13 0.55
CA HIS A 23 7.04 -10.36 1.33
C HIS A 23 5.89 -10.26 2.35
N GLY A 24 4.76 -9.65 1.96
CA GLY A 24 3.59 -9.50 2.82
C GLY A 24 3.72 -8.43 3.91
N THR A 25 4.84 -7.70 3.96
CA THR A 25 5.07 -6.61 4.92
C THR A 25 4.97 -5.27 4.21
N ALA A 26 4.31 -4.30 4.87
CA ALA A 26 4.32 -2.90 4.45
C ALA A 26 5.50 -2.19 5.13
N GLU A 27 6.40 -1.58 4.34
CA GLU A 27 7.61 -0.93 4.86
C GLU A 27 7.93 0.38 4.13
N GLY A 28 8.59 1.28 4.84
CA GLY A 28 8.94 2.63 4.39
C GLY A 28 10.43 2.85 4.12
N ILE A 29 11.18 1.80 3.79
CA ILE A 29 12.63 1.88 3.52
C ILE A 29 12.98 1.81 2.02
N GLY A 30 11.95 1.72 1.17
CA GLY A 30 12.09 1.45 -0.27
C GLY A 30 12.47 2.66 -1.13
N GLY A 31 12.94 2.35 -2.34
CA GLY A 31 12.96 3.28 -3.48
C GLY A 31 11.75 3.09 -4.40
N ARG A 32 11.71 3.86 -5.48
CA ARG A 32 10.68 3.70 -6.53
C ARG A 32 10.88 2.35 -7.24
N GLY A 33 9.82 1.57 -7.39
CA GLY A 33 9.86 0.24 -8.02
C GLY A 33 8.51 -0.46 -7.98
N ILE A 34 8.43 -1.66 -8.56
CA ILE A 34 7.17 -2.42 -8.73
C ILE A 34 6.44 -2.68 -7.41
N HIS A 35 7.18 -2.87 -6.32
CA HIS A 35 6.64 -3.10 -4.98
C HIS A 35 6.08 -1.83 -4.30
N ALA A 36 6.43 -0.64 -4.80
CA ALA A 36 5.98 0.66 -4.27
C ALA A 36 4.76 1.23 -5.02
N GLN A 37 4.25 0.52 -6.02
CA GLN A 37 3.13 0.94 -6.84
C GLN A 37 1.80 0.43 -6.27
N TRP A 38 0.86 1.34 -6.06
CA TRP A 38 -0.43 1.06 -5.44
C TRP A 38 -1.57 1.46 -6.39
N LYS A 39 -2.39 0.48 -6.77
CA LYS A 39 -3.61 0.73 -7.52
C LYS A 39 -4.69 1.27 -6.58
N VAL A 40 -5.23 2.43 -6.92
CA VAL A 40 -6.35 3.05 -6.20
C VAL A 40 -7.65 2.34 -6.56
N ASN A 41 -8.35 1.89 -5.54
CA ASN A 41 -9.71 1.37 -5.64
C ASN A 41 -10.65 2.29 -4.87
N VAL A 42 -11.39 3.14 -5.58
CA VAL A 42 -12.43 4.00 -4.97
C VAL A 42 -13.56 3.13 -4.44
N ARG A 43 -13.93 3.31 -3.16
CA ARG A 43 -15.00 2.56 -2.47
C ARG A 43 -16.20 3.42 -2.10
N GLY A 44 -16.05 4.74 -2.12
CA GLY A 44 -17.09 5.71 -1.79
C GLY A 44 -16.53 7.13 -1.77
N PHE A 45 -17.37 8.11 -1.47
CA PHE A 45 -16.93 9.50 -1.36
C PHE A 45 -15.87 9.65 -0.27
N GLY A 46 -14.67 10.08 -0.66
CA GLY A 46 -13.53 10.23 0.25
C GLY A 46 -12.89 8.91 0.73
N VAL A 47 -13.33 7.75 0.22
CA VAL A 47 -12.83 6.43 0.68
C VAL A 47 -12.15 5.70 -0.47
N ILE A 48 -10.87 5.34 -0.27
CA ILE A 48 -10.08 4.54 -1.20
C ILE A 48 -9.46 3.34 -0.47
N ALA A 49 -9.25 2.26 -1.22
CA ALA A 49 -8.42 1.14 -0.83
C ALA A 49 -7.20 1.08 -1.77
N LEU A 50 -6.05 0.69 -1.24
CA LEU A 50 -4.81 0.58 -1.99
C LEU A 50 -4.42 -0.89 -2.14
N GLN A 51 -4.32 -1.34 -3.39
CA GLN A 51 -3.91 -2.70 -3.74
C GLN A 51 -2.51 -2.64 -4.34
N ASN A 52 -1.62 -3.54 -3.95
CA ASN A 52 -0.29 -3.54 -4.54
C ASN A 52 -0.37 -3.95 -6.03
N GLN A 53 0.25 -3.18 -6.92
CA GLN A 53 0.19 -3.42 -8.36
C GLN A 53 0.92 -4.71 -8.77
N HIS A 54 2.05 -5.02 -8.12
CA HIS A 54 2.84 -6.21 -8.41
C HIS A 54 2.25 -7.48 -7.78
N THR A 55 1.60 -7.34 -6.62
CA THR A 55 0.98 -8.45 -5.89
C THR A 55 -0.50 -8.15 -5.64
N PRO A 56 -1.39 -8.37 -6.62
CA PRO A 56 -2.80 -7.95 -6.52
C PRO A 56 -3.59 -8.62 -5.38
N SER A 57 -3.12 -9.75 -4.84
CA SER A 57 -3.72 -10.35 -3.64
C SER A 57 -3.47 -9.53 -2.36
N HIS A 58 -2.54 -8.56 -2.38
CA HIS A 58 -2.15 -7.78 -1.21
C HIS A 58 -2.81 -6.40 -1.19
N TRP A 59 -3.49 -6.11 -0.08
CA TRP A 59 -4.12 -4.83 0.21
C TRP A 59 -3.41 -4.17 1.38
N LEU A 60 -3.21 -2.85 1.30
CA LEU A 60 -2.72 -2.09 2.44
C LEU A 60 -3.81 -2.07 3.52
N ALA A 61 -3.44 -2.45 4.74
CA ALA A 61 -4.34 -2.49 5.88
C ALA A 61 -3.61 -2.03 7.14
N ILE A 62 -4.32 -1.27 7.98
CA ILE A 62 -3.95 -1.06 9.38
C ILE A 62 -4.66 -2.17 10.14
N ARG A 63 -3.91 -2.98 10.89
CA ARG A 63 -4.46 -4.05 11.72
C ARG A 63 -4.31 -3.65 13.18
N ASP A 64 -5.32 -3.96 13.98
CA ASP A 64 -5.17 -3.96 15.43
C ASP A 64 -4.10 -5.00 15.72
N GLY A 65 -2.99 -4.60 16.34
CA GLY A 65 -1.74 -5.38 16.48
C GLY A 65 -1.84 -6.70 17.25
N ALA A 66 -3.03 -7.31 17.36
CA ALA A 66 -3.20 -8.70 17.73
C ALA A 66 -2.39 -9.57 16.75
N THR A 67 -1.20 -9.96 17.21
CA THR A 67 -0.42 -11.04 16.62
C THR A 67 -1.37 -12.23 16.45
N ILE A 68 -1.66 -12.62 15.21
CA ILE A 68 -2.28 -13.91 14.95
C ILE A 68 -1.18 -14.92 15.32
N ALA A 69 -1.19 -15.38 16.57
CA ALA A 69 -0.40 -16.53 16.97
C ALA A 69 -0.91 -17.68 16.10
N ASN A 70 -0.04 -18.18 15.23
CA ASN A 70 -0.33 -19.40 14.47
C ASN A 70 -0.62 -20.50 15.50
N VAL A 71 -1.84 -21.02 15.47
CA VAL A 71 -2.24 -22.27 16.11
C VAL A 71 -1.84 -23.44 15.21
#